data_AF-A0A972VGE2-F1
#
_entry.id   AF-A0A972VGE2-F1
#
_cell.length_a   1.000
_cell.length_b   1.000
_cell.length_c   1.000
_cell.angle_alpha   90.00
_cell.angle_beta   90.00
_cell.angle_gamma   90.00
#
_symmetry.space_group_name_H-M   'P 1'
#
loop_
_entity.id
_entity.type
_entity.pdbx_description
1 polymer ?
#
loop_
_entity_poly.entity_id
_entity_poly.type
_entity_poly.pdbx_seq_one_letter_code
_entity_poly.pdbx_strand_id
1 'polypeptide(L)' 'MNRKLRPSELEAALGRFPPILTPQEAANLLRIKISTLYRHVSEGRYGAAVKRGKPLRFWRDRLIQEFMA' A
#
# COMPACT_ATOMS: atom_id res chain seq x y z
N MET A 1 14.40 -5.54 -10.72
CA MET A 1 13.30 -6.51 -10.89
C MET A 1 12.30 -6.34 -9.74
N ASN A 2 11.09 -5.85 -10.01
CA ASN A 2 10.03 -5.75 -9.00
C ASN A 2 9.35 -7.12 -8.87
N ARG A 3 9.62 -7.84 -7.77
CA ARG A 3 9.00 -9.13 -7.46
C ARG A 3 7.58 -8.88 -6.94
N LYS A 4 6.56 -9.20 -7.74
CA LYS A 4 5.16 -9.17 -7.29
C LYS A 4 4.95 -10.24 -6.21
N LEU A 5 4.28 -9.87 -5.12
CA LEU A 5 3.91 -10.79 -4.03
C LEU A 5 2.83 -11.78 -4.48
N ARG A 6 2.90 -13.00 -3.96
CA ARG A 6 1.80 -13.97 -4.01
C ARG A 6 0.86 -13.76 -2.81
N PRO A 7 -0.45 -14.06 -2.92
CA PRO A 7 -1.44 -13.79 -1.86
C PRO A 7 -1.06 -14.29 -0.45
N SER A 8 -0.41 -15.46 -0.38
CA SER A 8 0.00 -16.09 0.89
C SER A 8 1.11 -15.35 1.63
N GLU A 9 1.97 -14.59 0.94
CA GLU A 9 3.02 -13.79 1.58
C GLU A 9 2.46 -12.48 2.17
N LEU A 10 1.29 -12.04 1.69
CA LEU A 10 0.59 -10.84 2.16
C LEU A 10 -0.12 -11.11 3.49
N GLU A 11 -0.79 -12.26 3.64
CA GLU A 11 -1.51 -12.59 4.88
C GLU A 11 -0.60 -12.71 6.11
N ALA A 12 0.57 -13.34 5.98
CA ALA A 12 1.54 -13.43 7.08
C ALA A 12 2.09 -12.05 7.51
N ALA A 13 2.08 -11.07 6.60
CA ALA A 13 2.52 -9.72 6.86
C ALA A 13 1.43 -8.88 7.55
N LEU A 14 0.14 -9.18 7.35
CA LEU A 14 -1.01 -8.44 7.90
C LEU A 14 -0.97 -8.31 9.43
N GLY A 15 -0.48 -9.33 10.14
CA GLY A 15 -0.34 -9.29 11.59
C GLY A 15 0.69 -8.27 12.12
N ARG A 16 1.56 -7.74 11.26
CA ARG A 16 2.64 -6.80 11.65
C ARG A 16 2.34 -5.34 11.30
N PHE A 17 1.29 -5.06 10.53
CA PHE A 17 0.99 -3.71 10.05
C PHE A 17 -0.30 -3.17 10.67
N PRO A 18 -0.32 -1.90 11.13
CA PRO A 18 -1.53 -1.29 11.66
C PRO A 18 -2.61 -1.14 10.57
N PRO A 19 -3.90 -0.98 10.94
CA PRO A 19 -4.98 -0.76 9.96
C PRO A 19 -4.82 0.50 9.11
N ILE A 20 -4.14 1.52 9.66
CA ILE A 20 -3.82 2.77 8.97
C ILE A 20 -2.31 2.84 8.78
N LEU A 21 -1.87 2.97 7.54
CA LEU A 21 -0.47 2.97 7.16
C LEU A 21 0.00 4.38 6.81
N THR A 22 1.23 4.69 7.21
CA THR A 22 2.06 5.72 6.62
C THR A 22 2.48 5.33 5.19
N PRO A 23 2.97 6.27 4.36
CA PRO A 23 3.51 5.94 3.04
C PRO A 23 4.66 4.93 3.10
N GLN A 24 5.49 4.97 4.15
CA GLN A 24 6.59 4.04 4.32
C GLN A 24 6.08 2.62 4.63
N GLU A 25 5.12 2.49 5.54
CA GLU A 25 4.51 1.19 5.86
C GLU A 25 3.74 0.62 4.67
N ALA A 26 3.01 1.45 3.93
CA ALA A 26 2.33 1.06 2.70
C ALA A 26 3.31 0.55 1.63
N ALA A 27 4.43 1.26 1.43
CA ALA A 27 5.47 0.84 0.49
C ALA A 27 6.12 -0.49 0.92
N ASN A 28 6.38 -0.66 2.22
CA ASN A 28 6.92 -1.88 2.80
C ASN A 28 5.95 -3.06 2.65
N LEU A 29 4.66 -2.84 2.92
CA LEU A 29 3.59 -3.83 2.77
C LEU A 29 3.48 -4.32 1.32
N LEU A 30 3.49 -3.39 0.36
CA LEU A 30 3.41 -3.70 -1.07
C LEU A 30 4.75 -4.14 -1.67
N ARG A 31 5.85 -4.11 -0.89
CA ARG A 31 7.23 -4.36 -1.33
C ARG A 31 7.62 -3.56 -2.58
N ILE A 32 7.20 -2.30 -2.64
CA ILE A 32 7.60 -1.35 -3.68
C ILE A 32 8.43 -0.22 -3.10
N LYS A 33 9.17 0.48 -3.95
CA LYS A 33 9.84 1.72 -3.52
C LYS A 33 8.79 2.76 -3.15
N ILE A 34 9.06 3.54 -2.11
CA ILE A 34 8.17 4.64 -1.69
C ILE A 34 7.94 5.67 -2.81
N SER A 35 8.93 5.90 -3.67
CA SER A 35 8.78 6.76 -4.86
C SER A 35 7.77 6.20 -5.86
N THR A 36 7.72 4.88 -6.04
CA THR A 36 6.70 4.21 -6.87
C THR A 36 5.32 4.35 -6.25
N LEU A 37 5.20 4.23 -4.93
CA LEU A 37 3.93 4.46 -4.23
C LEU A 37 3.42 5.89 -4.44
N TYR A 38 4.28 6.90 -4.29
CA TYR A 38 3.91 8.29 -4.57
C TYR A 38 3.50 8.50 -6.03
N ARG A 39 4.21 7.88 -6.98
CA ARG A 39 3.87 7.94 -8.40
C ARG A 39 2.46 7.39 -8.63
N HIS A 40 2.15 6.20 -8.10
CA HIS A 40 0.82 5.61 -8.20
C HIS A 40 -0.28 6.48 -7.61
N VAL A 41 -0.04 7.11 -6.46
CA VAL A 41 -1.00 8.06 -5.86
C VAL A 41 -1.20 9.28 -6.77
N SER A 42 -0.12 9.82 -7.37
CA SER A 42 -0.23 10.95 -8.32
C SER A 42 -0.93 10.56 -9.62
N GLU A 43 -0.78 9.31 -10.07
CA GLU A 43 -1.47 8.72 -11.22
C GLU A 43 -2.96 8.42 -10.91
N GLY A 44 -3.42 8.64 -9.67
CA GLY A 44 -4.82 8.42 -9.27
C GLY A 44 -5.14 6.99 -8.82
N ARG A 45 -4.14 6.12 -8.65
CA ARG A 45 -4.33 4.76 -8.10
C ARG A 45 -4.56 4.83 -6.59
N TYR A 46 -5.14 3.76 -6.03
CA TYR A 46 -5.43 3.63 -4.59
C TYR A 46 -6.46 4.63 -4.09
N GLY A 47 -7.41 5.02 -4.95
CA GLY A 47 -8.33 6.14 -4.71
C GLY A 47 -9.25 5.92 -3.50
N ALA A 48 -9.72 4.70 -3.30
CA ALA A 48 -10.56 4.33 -2.15
C ALA A 48 -9.73 3.94 -0.91
N ALA A 49 -8.46 3.59 -1.11
CA ALA A 49 -7.51 3.23 -0.07
C ALA A 49 -6.74 4.42 0.52
N VAL A 50 -6.59 5.53 -0.20
CA VAL A 50 -5.79 6.69 0.22
C VAL A 50 -6.66 7.80 0.82
N LYS A 51 -6.29 8.26 2.02
CA LYS A 51 -6.80 9.51 2.57
C LYS A 51 -5.83 10.63 2.21
N ARG A 52 -6.23 11.47 1.23
CA ARG A 52 -5.45 12.63 0.79
C ARG A 52 -5.46 13.70 1.89
N GLY A 53 -4.28 14.23 2.22
CA GLY A 53 -4.07 15.20 3.29
C GLY A 53 -2.61 15.26 3.71
N LYS A 54 -2.29 16.15 4.65
CA LYS A 54 -0.97 16.22 5.31
C LYS A 54 -1.14 15.74 6.77
N PRO A 55 -0.68 14.54 7.15
CA PRO A 55 0.10 13.57 6.35
C PRO A 55 -0.76 12.62 5.50
N LEU A 56 -0.18 12.10 4.41
CA LEU A 56 -0.78 11.07 3.57
C LEU A 56 -0.93 9.75 4.36
N ARG A 57 -2.09 9.10 4.26
CA ARG A 57 -2.41 7.85 4.98
C ARG A 57 -3.15 6.87 4.08
N PHE A 58 -2.98 5.58 4.37
CA PHE A 58 -3.61 4.50 3.61
C PHE A 58 -4.38 3.56 4.54
N TRP A 59 -5.55 3.12 4.10
CA TRP A 59 -6.29 2.04 4.72
C TRP A 59 -5.69 0.72 4.23
N ARG A 60 -5.12 -0.07 5.15
CA ARG A 60 -4.38 -1.30 4.82
C ARG A 60 -5.20 -2.24 3.95
N ASP A 61 -6.41 -2.57 4.38
CA ASP A 61 -7.20 -3.62 3.73
C ASP A 61 -7.67 -3.17 2.33
N ARG A 62 -8.07 -1.91 2.17
CA ARG A 62 -8.41 -1.33 0.86
C ARG A 62 -7.19 -1.20 -0.05
N LEU A 63 -6.03 -0.87 0.50
CA LEU A 63 -4.79 -0.75 -0.27
C LEU A 63 -4.42 -2.10 -0.88
N ILE A 64 -4.58 -3.18 -0.13
CA ILE A 64 -4.35 -4.54 -0.61
C ILE A 64 -5.36 -4.89 -1.70
N GLN A 65 -6.66 -4.62 -1.47
CA GLN A 65 -7.71 -4.86 -2.47
C GLN A 65 -7.42 -4.15 -3.79
N GLU A 66 -7.13 -2.85 -3.76
CA GLU A 66 -6.81 -2.07 -4.97
C GLU A 66 -5.46 -2.42 -5.60
N PHE A 67 -4.55 -3.05 -4.86
CA PHE A 67 -3.28 -3.53 -5.41
C PHE A 67 -3.42 -4.88 -6.12
N MET A 68 -4.36 -5.72 -5.67
CA MET A 68 -4.63 -7.04 -6.23
C MET A 68 -5.65 -7.02 -7.37
N ALA A 69 -6.45 -5.95 -7.47
CA ALA A 69 -7.32 -5.65 -8.60
C ALA A 69 -6.53 -5.23 -9.85
#